data_AF-A0A1N7GQ20-F1
#
_entry.id   AF-A0A1N7GQ20-F1
#
_cell.length_a   1.000
_cell.length_b   1.000
_cell.length_c   1.000
_cell.angle_alpha   90.00
_cell.angle_beta   90.00
_cell.angle_gamma   90.00
#
_symmetry.space_group_name_H-M   'P 1'
#
loop_
_entity.id
_entity.type
_entity.pdbx_description
1 polymer ?
#
loop_
_entity_poly.entity_id
_entity_poly.type
_entity_poly.pdbx_seq_one_letter_code
_entity_poly.pdbx_strand_id
1 'polypeptide(L)'
;MGIEKYRNKLIGSEEERAVSPVIGVILMVAITVILAAVIAAFVLDLGDNMGEGNVNAGITTDVSDSDREVSISIDSAGDAEEFRLAGDIQQSLSISETGDATSIYLPSEGGSVNIVAVAGDAENTVGNFEWEDGVRADATAEVDEDAGESGEVTVTIDEAGDANSFYIDWDGSDTTNLDVSGGSDTVDLDGDGTGTVVAVDEDTDDDIEDEIESF
;
A
#
# COMPACT_ATOMS: atom_id res chain seq x y z
N MET A 1 -8.91 39.86 88.47
CA MET A 1 -9.86 39.64 87.35
C MET A 1 -9.21 38.67 86.39
N GLY A 2 -9.85 37.50 86.21
CA GLY A 2 -9.22 36.30 85.68
C GLY A 2 -9.05 36.27 84.16
N ILE A 3 -7.97 35.60 83.75
CA ILE A 3 -7.60 35.23 82.38
C ILE A 3 -8.63 34.37 81.62
N GLU A 4 -9.73 33.97 82.27
CA GLU A 4 -10.82 33.19 81.67
C GLU A 4 -11.49 33.88 80.48
N LYS A 5 -11.55 35.22 80.47
CA LYS A 5 -12.19 36.00 79.39
C LYS A 5 -11.44 35.88 78.05
N TYR A 6 -10.16 35.54 78.06
CA TYR A 6 -9.33 35.48 76.85
C TYR A 6 -9.02 34.06 76.37
N ARG A 7 -9.33 33.04 77.18
CA ARG A 7 -9.08 31.62 76.86
C ARG A 7 -9.75 31.18 75.56
N ASN A 8 -11.02 31.52 75.35
CA ASN A 8 -11.76 31.11 74.14
C ASN A 8 -11.28 31.83 72.87
N LYS A 9 -10.55 32.96 73.00
CA LYS A 9 -10.00 33.71 71.87
C LYS A 9 -8.64 33.18 71.41
N LEU A 10 -7.97 32.37 72.24
CA LEU A 10 -6.63 31.81 71.97
C LEU A 10 -6.65 30.36 71.44
N ILE A 11 -7.75 29.62 71.64
CA ILE A 11 -7.81 28.17 71.38
C ILE A 11 -8.93 27.78 70.39
N GLY A 12 -9.61 28.76 69.77
CA GLY A 12 -10.73 28.54 68.86
C GLY A 12 -12.00 28.03 69.54
N SER A 13 -13.17 28.15 68.89
CA SER A 13 -14.41 27.55 69.40
C SER A 13 -14.32 26.01 69.38
N GLU A 14 -15.23 25.32 70.07
CA GLU A 14 -15.23 23.84 70.08
C GLU A 14 -15.49 23.27 68.68
N GLU A 15 -16.17 24.02 67.80
CA GLU A 15 -16.40 23.63 66.41
C GLU A 15 -15.15 23.76 65.52
N GLU A 16 -14.23 24.69 65.80
CA GLU A 16 -12.99 24.89 65.02
C GLU A 16 -11.88 23.90 65.41
N ARG A 17 -12.04 23.23 66.56
CA ARG A 17 -11.18 22.11 67.01
C ARG A 17 -11.55 20.76 66.39
N ALA A 18 -12.49 20.71 65.45
CA ALA A 18 -13.13 19.48 64.97
C ALA A 18 -12.27 18.56 64.10
N VAL A 19 -11.03 18.93 63.74
CA VAL A 19 -10.11 17.98 63.10
C VAL A 19 -9.11 17.51 64.15
N SER A 20 -9.29 16.29 64.65
CA SER A 20 -8.32 15.70 65.56
C SER A 20 -6.95 15.61 64.85
N PRO A 21 -5.82 15.79 65.55
CA PRO A 21 -4.49 15.69 64.94
C PRO A 21 -4.28 14.41 64.13
N VAL A 22 -4.91 13.32 64.58
CA VAL A 22 -4.86 12.02 63.91
C VAL A 22 -5.68 12.02 62.62
N ILE A 23 -6.88 12.62 62.63
CA ILE A 23 -7.71 12.72 61.42
C ILE A 23 -7.07 13.65 60.38
N GLY A 24 -6.42 14.73 60.81
CA GLY A 24 -5.69 15.63 59.90
C GLY A 24 -4.56 14.92 59.17
N VAL A 25 -3.79 14.08 59.88
CA VAL A 25 -2.72 13.27 59.27
C VAL A 25 -3.29 12.25 58.30
N ILE A 26 -4.38 11.56 58.66
CA ILE A 26 -5.01 10.58 57.77
C ILE A 26 -5.48 11.25 56.47
N LEU A 27 -6.12 12.42 56.56
CA LEU A 27 -6.61 13.15 55.39
C LEU A 27 -5.46 13.66 54.49
N MET A 28 -4.39 14.18 55.10
CA MET A 28 -3.22 14.66 54.37
C MET A 28 -2.49 13.52 53.64
N VAL A 29 -2.36 12.36 54.29
CA VAL A 29 -1.75 11.18 53.68
C VAL A 29 -2.67 10.62 52.59
N ALA A 30 -3.98 10.55 52.83
CA ALA A 30 -4.92 10.01 51.86
C ALA A 30 -4.87 10.76 50.52
N ILE A 31 -4.91 12.10 50.54
CA ILE A 31 -4.92 12.87 49.29
C ILE A 31 -3.58 12.79 48.55
N THR A 32 -2.46 12.80 49.28
CA THR A 32 -1.13 12.74 48.66
C THR A 32 -0.86 11.36 48.03
N VAL A 33 -1.33 10.27 48.66
CA VAL A 33 -1.25 8.93 48.10
C VAL A 33 -2.09 8.79 46.84
N ILE A 34 -3.31 9.34 46.83
CA ILE A 34 -4.17 9.33 45.63
C ILE A 34 -3.51 10.11 44.49
N LEU A 35 -3.04 11.34 44.74
CA LEU A 35 -2.41 12.16 43.71
C LEU A 35 -1.14 11.52 43.16
N ALA A 36 -0.31 10.94 44.03
CA ALA A 36 0.90 10.24 43.60
C ALA A 36 0.57 9.03 42.71
N ALA A 37 -0.42 8.22 43.08
CA ALA A 37 -0.84 7.06 42.31
C ALA A 37 -1.40 7.46 40.93
N VAL A 38 -2.20 8.51 40.88
CA VAL A 38 -2.80 9.02 39.64
C VAL A 38 -1.72 9.56 38.70
N ILE A 39 -0.79 10.37 39.19
CA ILE A 39 0.32 10.90 38.36
C ILE A 39 1.22 9.76 37.90
N ALA A 40 1.50 8.76 38.74
CA ALA A 40 2.27 7.59 38.33
C ALA A 40 1.60 6.84 37.17
N ALA A 41 0.27 6.63 37.23
CA ALA A 41 -0.48 6.03 36.13
C ALA A 41 -0.42 6.89 34.85
N PHE A 42 -0.56 8.21 34.96
CA PHE A 42 -0.42 9.11 33.81
C PHE A 42 0.99 9.14 33.21
N VAL A 43 2.04 9.03 34.04
CA VAL A 43 3.43 9.00 33.56
C VAL A 43 3.76 7.66 32.91
N LEU A 44 3.23 6.56 33.44
CA LEU A 44 3.34 5.23 32.81
C LEU A 44 2.62 5.20 31.45
N ASP A 45 1.38 5.70 31.41
CA ASP A 45 0.57 5.76 30.18
C ASP A 45 1.22 6.68 29.13
N LEU A 46 1.82 7.80 29.54
CA LEU A 46 2.60 8.66 28.64
C LEU A 46 3.93 8.00 28.23
N GLY A 47 4.54 7.21 29.10
CA GLY A 47 5.77 6.46 28.84
C GLY A 47 5.59 5.38 27.79
N ASP A 48 4.47 4.64 27.82
CA ASP A 48 4.13 3.64 26.79
C ASP A 48 3.92 4.31 25.42
N ASN A 49 3.36 5.52 25.37
CA ASN A 49 3.22 6.27 24.11
C ASN A 49 4.52 6.95 23.63
N MET A 50 5.55 7.04 24.47
CA MET A 50 6.85 7.64 24.16
C MET A 50 7.95 6.58 23.99
N GLY A 51 7.61 5.28 24.10
CA GLY A 51 8.55 4.16 24.21
C GLY A 51 9.02 3.57 22.89
N GLU A 52 8.21 3.63 21.82
CA GLU A 52 8.68 3.29 20.48
C GLU A 52 9.41 4.51 19.90
N GLY A 53 10.73 4.56 20.08
CA GLY A 53 11.58 5.53 19.42
C GLY A 53 11.30 5.51 17.91
N ASN A 54 10.74 6.58 17.37
CA ASN A 54 10.39 6.65 15.97
C ASN A 54 11.63 6.46 15.08
N VAL A 55 11.64 5.42 14.25
CA VAL A 55 12.74 5.16 13.30
C VAL A 55 12.79 6.30 12.29
N ASN A 56 13.94 6.97 12.16
CA ASN A 56 14.16 8.02 11.18
C ASN A 56 14.91 7.44 9.98
N ALA A 57 14.28 7.47 8.80
CA ALA A 57 14.92 7.22 7.52
C ALA A 57 14.15 7.99 6.42
N GLY A 58 14.79 8.18 5.28
CA GLY A 58 14.26 8.87 4.12
C GLY A 58 14.46 8.02 2.87
N ILE A 59 13.37 7.78 2.15
CA ILE A 59 13.33 6.98 0.94
C ILE A 59 12.57 7.74 -0.15
N THR A 60 13.03 7.56 -1.38
CA THR A 60 12.32 7.98 -2.59
C THR A 60 11.88 6.73 -3.37
N THR A 61 10.69 6.82 -3.94
CA THR A 61 10.09 5.78 -4.79
C THR A 61 9.75 6.39 -6.15
N ASP A 62 10.07 5.66 -7.20
CA ASP A 62 9.72 5.99 -8.58
C ASP A 62 8.95 4.81 -9.15
N VAL A 63 7.67 5.02 -9.48
CA VAL A 63 6.77 3.98 -10.00
C VAL A 63 6.70 4.15 -11.52
N SER A 64 7.03 3.08 -12.25
CA SER A 64 6.79 2.96 -13.69
C SER A 64 5.63 1.99 -13.90
N ASP A 65 4.45 2.53 -14.18
CA ASP A 65 3.25 1.72 -14.47
C ASP A 65 3.41 0.94 -15.79
N SER A 66 4.09 1.51 -16.79
CA SER A 66 4.37 0.86 -18.09
C SER A 66 5.29 -0.35 -17.94
N ASP A 67 6.36 -0.22 -17.15
CA ASP A 67 7.32 -1.33 -16.93
C ASP A 67 6.91 -2.23 -15.75
N ARG A 68 5.85 -1.86 -15.03
CA ARG A 68 5.37 -2.49 -13.79
C ARG A 68 6.51 -2.69 -12.80
N GLU A 69 7.32 -1.66 -12.65
CA GLU A 69 8.49 -1.68 -11.79
C GLU A 69 8.44 -0.46 -10.87
N VAL A 70 8.73 -0.68 -9.59
CA VAL A 70 9.01 0.41 -8.66
C VAL A 70 10.50 0.40 -8.33
N SER A 71 11.15 1.54 -8.54
CA SER A 71 12.50 1.78 -8.06
C SER A 71 12.44 2.44 -6.69
N ILE A 72 13.13 1.85 -5.71
CA ILE A 72 13.16 2.31 -4.32
C ILE A 72 14.62 2.65 -3.99
N SER A 73 14.86 3.89 -3.56
CA SER A 73 16.20 4.36 -3.20
C SER A 73 16.25 4.99 -1.81
N ILE A 74 17.34 4.73 -1.07
CA ILE A 74 17.58 5.32 0.26
C ILE A 74 18.23 6.70 0.10
N ASP A 75 17.50 7.77 0.42
CA ASP A 75 18.06 9.12 0.52
C ASP A 75 18.82 9.33 1.83
N SER A 76 18.33 8.75 2.92
CA SER A 76 18.98 8.80 4.22
C SER A 76 18.63 7.55 5.05
N ALA A 77 19.61 6.69 5.31
CA ALA A 77 19.40 5.50 6.15
C ALA A 77 19.02 5.86 7.59
N GLY A 78 19.51 7.00 8.09
CA GLY A 78 19.23 7.48 9.45
C GLY A 78 19.61 6.44 10.51
N ASP A 79 18.63 6.00 11.30
CA ASP A 79 18.80 4.97 12.34
C ASP A 79 18.21 3.60 11.94
N ALA A 80 17.73 3.46 10.69
CA ALA A 80 17.13 2.22 10.21
C ALA A 80 18.18 1.12 9.98
N GLU A 81 17.85 -0.10 10.38
CA GLU A 81 18.67 -1.31 10.22
C GLU A 81 18.15 -2.20 9.08
N GLU A 82 16.82 -2.20 8.87
CA GLU A 82 16.15 -2.95 7.81
C GLU A 82 15.04 -2.12 7.17
N PHE A 83 14.82 -2.33 5.88
CA PHE A 83 13.68 -1.81 5.15
C PHE A 83 12.82 -2.95 4.62
N ARG A 84 11.50 -2.82 4.73
CA ARG A 84 10.55 -3.81 4.24
C ARG A 84 9.32 -3.15 3.66
N LEU A 85 8.70 -3.86 2.72
CA LEU A 85 7.40 -3.53 2.18
C LEU A 85 6.29 -4.15 3.04
N ALA A 86 5.22 -3.40 3.24
CA ALA A 86 4.03 -3.82 3.97
C ALA A 86 2.77 -3.33 3.25
N GLY A 87 1.84 -4.25 2.98
CA GLY A 87 0.61 -3.96 2.24
C GLY A 87 0.30 -5.09 1.28
N ASP A 88 -0.06 -4.73 0.05
CA ASP A 88 -0.37 -5.69 -1.02
C ASP A 88 0.87 -6.50 -1.45
N ILE A 89 2.06 -5.89 -1.35
CA ILE A 89 3.36 -6.57 -1.44
C ILE A 89 4.03 -6.57 -0.05
N GLN A 90 4.50 -7.74 0.37
CA GLN A 90 5.23 -7.94 1.62
C GLN A 90 6.59 -8.59 1.34
N GLN A 91 7.66 -7.81 1.48
CA GLN A 91 9.02 -8.23 1.15
C GLN A 91 10.06 -7.42 1.92
N SER A 92 11.10 -8.07 2.45
CA SER A 92 12.28 -7.35 2.96
C SER A 92 13.15 -6.87 1.80
N LEU A 93 13.59 -5.61 1.87
CA LEU A 93 14.43 -4.98 0.87
C LEU A 93 15.90 -5.24 1.20
N SER A 94 16.69 -5.63 0.20
CA SER A 94 18.13 -5.82 0.35
C SER A 94 18.90 -4.51 0.13
N ILE A 95 18.51 -3.46 0.85
CA ILE A 95 19.10 -2.12 0.84
C ILE A 95 19.42 -1.74 2.30
N SER A 96 20.56 -1.09 2.53
CA SER A 96 21.01 -0.83 3.91
C SER A 96 21.76 0.49 4.09
N GLU A 97 22.30 1.05 3.01
CA GLU A 97 23.11 2.27 3.05
C GLU A 97 22.46 3.40 2.25
N THR A 98 22.75 4.65 2.63
CA THR A 98 22.35 5.82 1.84
C THR A 98 22.92 5.71 0.41
N GLY A 99 22.04 5.85 -0.57
CA GLY A 99 22.35 5.72 -2.00
C GLY A 99 22.11 4.33 -2.58
N ASP A 100 21.81 3.33 -1.75
CA ASP A 100 21.34 2.04 -2.25
C ASP A 100 20.00 2.20 -2.96
N ALA A 101 19.85 1.47 -4.07
CA ALA A 101 18.61 1.39 -4.81
C ALA A 101 18.30 -0.06 -5.17
N THR A 102 17.02 -0.40 -5.21
CA THR A 102 16.51 -1.70 -5.64
C THR A 102 15.24 -1.50 -6.44
N SER A 103 14.99 -2.37 -7.40
CA SER A 103 13.76 -2.36 -8.17
C SER A 103 12.96 -3.64 -7.92
N ILE A 104 11.64 -3.51 -7.94
CA ILE A 104 10.70 -4.59 -7.65
C ILE A 104 9.59 -4.57 -8.69
N TYR A 105 9.24 -5.75 -9.20
CA TYR A 105 8.12 -5.93 -10.11
C TYR A 105 6.77 -5.89 -9.38
N LEU A 106 5.82 -5.19 -9.97
CA LEU A 106 4.47 -4.98 -9.47
C LEU A 106 3.48 -6.02 -10.03
N PRO A 107 2.53 -6.51 -9.21
CA PRO A 107 1.45 -7.40 -9.67
C PRO A 107 0.51 -6.66 -10.65
N SER A 108 -0.36 -7.42 -11.33
CA SER A 108 -1.25 -6.84 -12.36
C SER A 108 -2.30 -5.98 -11.70
N GLU A 109 -2.94 -6.55 -10.69
CA GLU A 109 -3.90 -5.87 -9.85
C GLU A 109 -3.26 -4.63 -9.21
N GLY A 110 -3.92 -3.49 -9.36
CA GLY A 110 -3.55 -2.25 -8.71
C GLY A 110 -3.51 -2.41 -7.19
N GLY A 111 -2.65 -1.64 -6.54
CA GLY A 111 -2.41 -1.82 -5.11
C GLY A 111 -1.64 -0.69 -4.47
N SER A 112 -1.46 -0.84 -3.15
CA SER A 112 -0.78 0.13 -2.30
C SER A 112 0.19 -0.58 -1.36
N VAL A 113 1.38 0.00 -1.22
CA VAL A 113 2.43 -0.54 -0.37
C VAL A 113 3.07 0.56 0.44
N ASN A 114 3.26 0.28 1.72
CA ASN A 114 4.02 1.10 2.64
C ASN A 114 5.45 0.59 2.76
N ILE A 115 6.39 1.51 2.85
CA ILE A 115 7.79 1.23 3.11
C ILE A 115 8.04 1.48 4.59
N VAL A 116 8.40 0.42 5.30
CA VAL A 116 8.63 0.43 6.74
C VAL A 116 10.13 0.31 7.01
N ALA A 117 10.64 1.25 7.78
CA ALA A 117 11.99 1.22 8.34
C ALA A 117 11.94 0.62 9.74
N VAL A 118 12.87 -0.29 10.03
CA VAL A 118 12.93 -1.04 11.29
C VAL A 118 14.28 -0.77 11.96
N ALA A 119 14.27 -0.53 13.27
CA ALA A 119 15.47 -0.42 14.09
C ALA A 119 15.22 -1.09 15.45
N GLY A 120 15.83 -2.26 15.69
CA GLY A 120 15.52 -3.08 16.86
C GLY A 120 14.02 -3.44 16.95
N ASP A 121 13.37 -3.05 18.04
CA ASP A 121 11.93 -3.28 18.28
C ASP A 121 11.03 -2.15 17.74
N ALA A 122 11.61 -1.07 17.22
CA ALA A 122 10.87 0.08 16.70
C ALA A 122 10.69 -0.02 15.19
N GLU A 123 9.51 0.40 14.71
CA GLU A 123 9.19 0.48 13.28
C GLU A 123 8.56 1.84 12.94
N ASN A 124 8.82 2.34 11.74
CA ASN A 124 8.17 3.55 11.24
C ASN A 124 7.90 3.46 9.74
N THR A 125 6.76 3.98 9.29
CA THR A 125 6.47 4.10 7.85
C THR A 125 7.16 5.34 7.31
N VAL A 126 8.08 5.15 6.36
CA VAL A 126 8.95 6.21 5.83
C VAL A 126 8.59 6.63 4.40
N GLY A 127 7.77 5.82 3.73
CA GLY A 127 7.24 6.11 2.40
C GLY A 127 6.06 5.21 2.07
N ASN A 128 5.38 5.53 0.98
CA ASN A 128 4.37 4.69 0.37
C ASN A 128 4.41 4.91 -1.14
N PHE A 129 3.95 3.91 -1.86
CA PHE A 129 3.67 4.01 -3.28
C PHE A 129 2.40 3.22 -3.58
N GLU A 130 1.70 3.64 -4.63
CA GLU A 130 0.50 3.02 -5.14
C GLU A 130 0.69 2.86 -6.65
N TRP A 131 0.14 1.79 -7.23
CA TRP A 131 0.12 1.57 -8.66
C TRP A 131 -1.29 1.21 -9.09
N GLU A 132 -1.64 1.56 -10.32
CA GLU A 132 -2.95 1.23 -10.87
C GLU A 132 -2.96 -0.18 -11.44
N ASP A 133 -4.15 -0.75 -11.59
CA ASP A 133 -4.29 -2.04 -12.25
C ASP A 133 -3.77 -1.92 -13.68
N GLY A 134 -2.68 -2.63 -13.95
CA GLY A 134 -2.12 -2.72 -15.28
C GLY A 134 -2.92 -3.76 -16.04
N VAL A 135 -4.05 -3.34 -16.61
CA VAL A 135 -4.82 -4.11 -17.59
C VAL A 135 -3.84 -4.59 -18.64
N ARG A 136 -3.62 -5.92 -18.71
CA ARG A 136 -2.98 -6.53 -19.88
C ARG A 136 -4.11 -7.04 -20.74
N ALA A 137 -4.30 -6.44 -21.91
CA ALA A 137 -4.99 -7.02 -23.05
C ALA A 137 -6.13 -8.01 -22.70
N ASP A 138 -7.20 -7.52 -22.04
CA ASP A 138 -8.50 -8.21 -21.98
C ASP A 138 -9.25 -8.10 -23.31
N ALA A 139 -8.51 -8.11 -24.41
CA ALA A 139 -9.13 -8.23 -25.70
C ALA A 139 -9.68 -9.64 -25.85
N THR A 140 -10.97 -9.76 -25.64
CA THR A 140 -11.71 -10.97 -25.88
C THR A 140 -12.19 -10.92 -27.33
N ALA A 141 -11.56 -11.73 -28.15
CA ALA A 141 -12.00 -11.99 -29.51
C ALA A 141 -12.84 -13.26 -29.50
N GLU A 142 -14.14 -13.13 -29.77
CA GLU A 142 -15.01 -14.28 -29.93
C GLU A 142 -15.00 -14.72 -31.40
N VAL A 143 -14.76 -16.02 -31.59
CA VAL A 143 -14.85 -16.69 -32.89
C VAL A 143 -16.25 -17.29 -32.99
N ASP A 144 -17.11 -16.71 -33.81
CA ASP A 144 -18.42 -17.28 -34.11
C ASP A 144 -18.30 -18.27 -35.27
N GLU A 145 -18.34 -19.58 -34.95
CA GLU A 145 -18.24 -20.68 -35.92
C GLU A 145 -19.55 -20.96 -36.68
N ASP A 146 -20.54 -20.06 -36.69
CA ASP A 146 -21.74 -20.19 -37.52
C ASP A 146 -21.41 -19.96 -39.02
N ALA A 147 -20.61 -20.87 -39.59
CA ALA A 147 -20.27 -20.97 -40.99
C ALA A 147 -21.54 -21.34 -41.78
N GLY A 148 -22.29 -20.33 -42.20
CA GLY A 148 -23.41 -20.49 -43.12
C GLY A 148 -22.93 -20.90 -44.50
N GLU A 149 -22.72 -22.20 -44.75
CA GLU A 149 -22.40 -22.83 -46.05
C GLU A 149 -21.16 -22.28 -46.83
N SER A 150 -20.54 -21.15 -46.43
CA SER A 150 -19.41 -20.49 -47.10
C SER A 150 -18.05 -20.66 -46.42
N GLY A 151 -17.97 -21.10 -45.15
CA GLY A 151 -16.69 -21.27 -44.45
C GLY A 151 -16.11 -19.99 -43.85
N GLU A 152 -16.83 -18.86 -43.92
CA GLU A 152 -16.41 -17.59 -43.34
C GLU A 152 -16.47 -17.64 -41.80
N VAL A 153 -15.42 -17.13 -41.15
CA VAL A 153 -15.33 -17.03 -39.69
C VAL A 153 -15.38 -15.55 -39.31
N THR A 154 -16.32 -15.17 -38.47
CA THR A 154 -16.41 -13.79 -37.98
C THR A 154 -15.71 -13.68 -36.64
N VAL A 155 -14.73 -12.78 -36.57
CA VAL A 155 -14.04 -12.44 -35.32
C VAL A 155 -14.58 -11.10 -34.86
N THR A 156 -15.22 -11.10 -33.70
CA THR A 156 -15.75 -9.87 -33.11
C THR A 156 -14.89 -9.48 -31.91
N ILE A 157 -14.48 -8.22 -31.87
CA ILE A 157 -13.86 -7.62 -30.67
C ILE A 157 -15.00 -7.16 -29.76
N ASP A 158 -15.18 -7.84 -28.63
CA ASP A 158 -16.21 -7.46 -27.64
C ASP A 158 -15.73 -6.22 -26.85
N GLU A 159 -14.43 -6.15 -26.54
CA GLU A 159 -13.80 -5.01 -25.87
C GLU A 159 -12.35 -4.82 -26.35
N ALA A 160 -11.98 -3.59 -26.71
CA ALA A 160 -10.66 -3.26 -27.26
C ALA A 160 -9.54 -3.16 -26.19
N GLY A 161 -9.91 -2.89 -24.93
CA GLY A 161 -8.94 -2.61 -23.87
C GLY A 161 -7.95 -1.51 -24.27
N ASP A 162 -6.67 -1.75 -23.99
CA ASP A 162 -5.54 -0.88 -24.34
C ASP A 162 -4.77 -1.36 -25.59
N ALA A 163 -5.30 -2.33 -26.35
CA ALA A 163 -4.63 -2.82 -27.56
C ALA A 163 -4.74 -1.78 -28.70
N ASN A 164 -3.64 -1.52 -29.41
CA ASN A 164 -3.61 -0.63 -30.58
C ASN A 164 -3.84 -1.37 -31.89
N SER A 165 -3.70 -2.70 -31.91
CA SER A 165 -3.99 -3.54 -33.08
C SER A 165 -4.31 -4.98 -32.68
N PHE A 166 -5.09 -5.65 -33.55
CA PHE A 166 -5.43 -7.07 -33.42
C PHE A 166 -5.02 -7.81 -34.68
N TYR A 167 -4.25 -8.89 -34.49
CA TYR A 167 -3.85 -9.77 -35.58
C TYR A 167 -4.54 -11.12 -35.43
N ILE A 168 -5.11 -11.61 -36.52
CA ILE A 168 -5.64 -12.95 -36.64
C ILE A 168 -4.64 -13.72 -37.50
N ASP A 169 -4.03 -14.76 -36.95
CA ASP A 169 -3.22 -15.71 -37.70
C ASP A 169 -4.05 -16.97 -38.00
N TRP A 170 -4.12 -17.34 -39.27
CA TRP A 170 -4.75 -18.56 -39.76
C TRP A 170 -3.75 -19.42 -40.53
N ASP A 171 -3.39 -20.57 -39.94
CA ASP A 171 -2.47 -21.57 -40.52
C ASP A 171 -1.13 -20.97 -41.00
N GLY A 172 -0.63 -19.94 -40.31
CA GLY A 172 0.68 -19.32 -40.58
C GLY A 172 0.80 -18.64 -41.94
N SER A 173 -0.31 -18.22 -42.55
CA SER A 173 -0.32 -17.75 -43.94
C SER A 173 -1.03 -16.43 -44.23
N ASP A 174 -2.05 -16.05 -43.47
CA ASP A 174 -2.75 -14.79 -43.66
C ASP A 174 -2.93 -14.04 -42.33
N THR A 175 -2.27 -12.88 -42.22
CA THR A 175 -2.45 -11.94 -41.11
C THR A 175 -3.38 -10.81 -41.53
N THR A 176 -4.55 -10.71 -40.90
CA THR A 176 -5.47 -9.59 -41.09
C THR A 176 -5.47 -8.68 -39.87
N ASN A 177 -5.18 -7.39 -40.08
CA ASN A 177 -5.25 -6.37 -39.03
C ASN A 177 -6.70 -5.88 -38.88
N LEU A 178 -7.23 -5.99 -37.67
CA LEU A 178 -8.56 -5.54 -37.32
C LEU A 178 -8.51 -4.17 -36.61
N ASP A 179 -9.10 -3.15 -37.23
CA ASP A 179 -9.16 -1.76 -36.71
C ASP A 179 -9.97 -1.71 -35.40
N VAL A 180 -9.29 -1.27 -34.34
CA VAL A 180 -9.71 -1.32 -32.93
C VAL A 180 -10.87 -0.39 -32.55
N SER A 181 -11.46 0.31 -33.52
CA SER A 181 -12.54 1.27 -33.27
C SER A 181 -13.92 0.60 -33.12
N GLY A 182 -14.02 -0.46 -32.31
CA GLY A 182 -15.28 -1.10 -31.92
C GLY A 182 -16.08 -1.69 -33.08
N GLY A 183 -15.39 -2.19 -34.11
CA GLY A 183 -15.97 -2.86 -35.26
C GLY A 183 -15.83 -4.38 -35.17
N SER A 184 -16.82 -5.10 -35.70
CA SER A 184 -16.65 -6.50 -36.10
C SER A 184 -16.07 -6.54 -37.52
N ASP A 185 -15.11 -7.41 -37.79
CA ASP A 185 -14.66 -7.70 -39.16
C ASP A 185 -14.79 -9.19 -39.45
N THR A 186 -15.12 -9.50 -40.70
CA THR A 186 -15.32 -10.87 -41.15
C THR A 186 -14.10 -11.26 -41.97
N VAL A 187 -13.37 -12.25 -41.49
CA VAL A 187 -12.23 -12.79 -42.22
C VAL A 187 -12.71 -14.05 -42.95
N ASP A 188 -12.53 -14.05 -44.27
CA ASP A 188 -12.81 -15.23 -45.10
C ASP A 188 -11.67 -16.23 -44.89
N LEU A 189 -11.90 -17.23 -44.03
CA LEU A 189 -10.94 -18.28 -43.71
C LEU A 189 -11.27 -19.49 -44.57
N ASP A 190 -10.63 -19.59 -45.74
CA ASP A 190 -10.93 -20.62 -46.74
C ASP A 190 -10.38 -22.01 -46.38
N GLY A 191 -10.89 -22.65 -45.32
CA GLY A 191 -10.59 -24.08 -45.11
C GLY A 191 -10.63 -24.54 -43.67
N ASP A 192 -10.37 -25.81 -43.45
CA ASP A 192 -10.32 -26.47 -42.16
C ASP A 192 -9.02 -26.15 -41.40
N GLY A 193 -8.97 -24.99 -40.75
CA GLY A 193 -7.84 -24.51 -39.94
C GLY A 193 -8.20 -24.16 -38.49
N THR A 194 -7.19 -23.83 -37.68
CA THR A 194 -7.35 -23.26 -36.33
C THR A 194 -6.66 -21.91 -36.29
N GLY A 195 -7.39 -20.85 -35.97
CA GLY A 195 -6.84 -19.49 -35.86
C GLY A 195 -6.45 -19.12 -34.44
N THR A 196 -5.45 -18.26 -34.30
CA THR A 196 -5.10 -17.61 -33.03
C THR A 196 -5.30 -16.11 -33.18
N VAL A 197 -5.98 -15.49 -32.21
CA VAL A 197 -6.09 -14.03 -32.14
C VAL A 197 -5.06 -13.50 -31.15
N VAL A 198 -4.24 -12.56 -31.59
CA VAL A 198 -3.18 -11.94 -30.79
C VAL A 198 -3.46 -10.44 -30.68
N ALA A 199 -3.55 -9.97 -29.44
CA ALA A 199 -3.64 -8.55 -29.10
C ALA A 199 -2.23 -7.97 -28.98
N VAL A 200 -1.94 -6.87 -29.66
CA VAL A 200 -0.62 -6.21 -29.60
C VAL A 200 -0.78 -4.78 -29.08
N ASP A 201 0.04 -4.45 -28.08
CA ASP A 201 0.23 -3.10 -27.57
C ASP A 201 1.57 -2.57 -28.11
N GLU A 202 1.56 -1.33 -28.62
CA GLU A 202 2.57 -0.75 -29.53
C GLU A 202 3.92 -0.41 -28.87
N ASP A 203 4.21 -0.90 -27.66
CA ASP A 203 5.55 -0.85 -27.06
C ASP A 203 6.42 -2.07 -27.42
N THR A 204 5.92 -2.98 -28.26
CA THR A 204 6.72 -4.09 -28.77
C THR A 204 7.31 -3.73 -30.13
N ASP A 205 8.65 -3.70 -30.18
CA ASP A 205 9.51 -3.46 -31.36
C ASP A 205 8.89 -4.01 -32.66
N ASP A 206 9.17 -3.34 -33.79
CA ASP A 206 8.79 -3.69 -35.19
C ASP A 206 9.08 -5.16 -35.61
N ASP A 207 9.67 -5.99 -34.73
CA ASP A 207 10.04 -7.38 -34.94
C ASP A 207 8.87 -8.38 -34.71
N ILE A 208 7.69 -7.98 -34.22
CA ILE A 208 6.55 -8.90 -34.05
C ILE A 208 5.93 -9.34 -35.39
N GLU A 209 5.89 -8.46 -36.41
CA GLU A 209 5.35 -8.85 -37.73
C GLU A 209 6.17 -10.02 -38.32
N ASP A 210 7.49 -10.04 -38.10
CA ASP A 210 8.37 -11.13 -38.53
C ASP A 210 8.26 -12.39 -37.63
N GLU A 211 7.85 -12.27 -36.37
CA GLU A 211 7.70 -13.40 -35.42
C GLU A 211 6.38 -14.16 -35.63
N ILE A 212 5.30 -13.45 -36.00
CA ILE A 212 3.98 -14.04 -36.30
C ILE A 212 3.98 -14.81 -37.63
N GLU A 213 4.75 -14.38 -38.64
CA GLU A 213 4.95 -15.17 -39.89
C GLU A 213 5.74 -16.49 -39.66
N SER A 214 6.23 -16.76 -38.45
CA SER A 214 7.05 -17.94 -38.14
C SER A 214 6.32 -19.07 -37.39
N PHE A 215 5.04 -18.89 -37.05
CA PHE A 215 4.22 -19.88 -36.34
C PHE A 215 3.50 -20.86 -37.28
#